data_AF-A0A938KSP0-F1
#
_entry.id   AF-A0A938KSP0-F1
#
_cell.length_a   1.000
_cell.length_b   1.000
_cell.length_c   1.000
_cell.angle_alpha   90.00
_cell.angle_beta   90.00
_cell.angle_gamma   90.00
#
_symmetry.space_group_name_H-M   'P 1'
#
loop_
_entity.id
_entity.type
_entity.pdbx_description
1 polymer ?
#
loop_
_entity_poly.entity_id
_entity_poly.type
_entity_poly.pdbx_seq_one_letter_code
_entity_poly.pdbx_strand_id
1 'polypeptide(L)'
;MKRRAFLKTQGYGLLAALVALSGLKRVVASSNHETISPLPATPKKAEPGDTLKPVVLSTWDYGLRTNAEAWKILQAQGLALDAVIAGAELSELDADNQYVGLGGFPDRDGRVTLDASVMDHRYNMGSVAGLENMPRAAALARMVMERTPHTMLVGDGALQYAKEQGFETMNLLTPASEAAWRQWLEASDYVPGVNIENSP
;
A
#
# COMPACT_ATOMS: atom_id res chain seq x y z
N MET A 1 4.76 -34.11 8.61
CA MET A 1 3.64 -34.23 7.65
C MET A 1 4.15 -33.83 6.27
N LYS A 2 4.17 -34.77 5.31
CA LYS A 2 4.80 -34.60 3.99
C LYS A 2 3.74 -34.20 2.96
N ARG A 3 3.94 -33.07 2.28
CA ARG A 3 3.14 -32.58 1.14
C ARG A 3 3.46 -33.42 -0.09
N ARG A 4 2.46 -34.11 -0.68
CA ARG A 4 2.36 -34.53 -2.11
C ARG A 4 1.24 -35.58 -2.26
N ALA A 5 0.06 -35.16 -2.75
CA ALA A 5 -0.88 -36.02 -3.48
C ALA A 5 -2.07 -35.17 -3.97
N PHE A 6 -1.95 -34.52 -5.12
CA PHE A 6 -3.12 -34.11 -5.89
C PHE A 6 -2.81 -34.21 -7.38
N LEU A 7 -3.03 -35.42 -7.92
CA LEU A 7 -3.23 -35.66 -9.34
C LEU A 7 -3.77 -37.09 -9.54
N LYS A 8 -4.79 -37.19 -10.41
CA LYS A 8 -5.61 -38.35 -10.82
C LYS A 8 -6.87 -38.50 -9.93
N THR A 9 -8.09 -38.46 -10.48
CA THR A 9 -8.57 -39.42 -11.49
C THR A 9 -9.89 -38.93 -12.12
N GLN A 10 -9.87 -38.77 -13.47
CA GLN A 10 -10.87 -39.16 -14.51
C GLN A 10 -12.35 -38.72 -14.39
N GLY A 11 -13.11 -38.47 -15.46
CA GLY A 11 -12.96 -38.71 -16.90
C GLY A 11 -14.32 -39.12 -17.49
N TYR A 12 -14.53 -38.78 -18.76
CA TYR A 12 -15.52 -39.31 -19.71
C TYR A 12 -16.96 -38.77 -19.75
N GLY A 13 -17.29 -38.22 -20.93
CA GLY A 13 -18.63 -37.95 -21.43
C GLY A 13 -18.59 -37.36 -22.84
N LEU A 14 -18.35 -38.20 -23.86
CA LEU A 14 -18.62 -37.89 -25.27
C LEU A 14 -20.13 -37.99 -25.53
N LEU A 15 -20.73 -37.04 -26.26
CA LEU A 15 -21.34 -37.26 -27.60
C LEU A 15 -21.85 -35.94 -28.24
N ALA A 16 -21.89 -35.96 -29.56
CA ALA A 16 -21.96 -34.86 -30.52
C ALA A 16 -23.32 -34.18 -30.72
N ALA A 17 -23.30 -32.96 -31.27
CA ALA A 17 -24.21 -32.53 -32.35
C ALA A 17 -23.69 -31.26 -33.05
N LEU A 18 -23.44 -31.37 -34.36
CA LEU A 18 -23.21 -30.30 -35.32
C LEU A 18 -24.56 -29.91 -35.95
N VAL A 19 -24.99 -28.64 -35.87
CA VAL A 19 -25.79 -27.95 -36.91
C VAL A 19 -25.51 -26.45 -36.84
N ALA A 20 -25.27 -25.87 -38.01
CA ALA A 20 -24.91 -24.48 -38.26
C ALA A 20 -26.02 -23.46 -37.93
N LEU A 21 -25.62 -22.29 -37.42
CA LEU A 21 -26.28 -21.03 -37.76
C LEU A 21 -25.24 -19.94 -38.06
N SER A 22 -25.28 -19.53 -39.32
CA SER A 22 -24.69 -18.34 -39.91
C SER A 22 -25.11 -17.06 -39.19
N GLY A 23 -24.17 -16.14 -39.00
CA GLY A 23 -24.44 -14.71 -38.89
C GLY A 23 -24.60 -14.18 -37.46
N LEU A 24 -23.49 -14.02 -36.74
CA LEU A 24 -23.38 -13.00 -35.70
C LEU A 24 -21.96 -12.45 -35.69
N LYS A 25 -21.80 -11.18 -36.09
CA LYS A 25 -20.55 -10.43 -35.99
C LYS A 25 -20.17 -10.34 -34.52
N ARG A 26 -19.21 -11.16 -34.09
CA ARG A 26 -18.62 -11.06 -32.75
C ARG A 26 -17.55 -9.98 -32.80
N VAL A 27 -17.84 -8.85 -32.16
CA VAL A 27 -16.85 -7.82 -31.81
C VAL A 27 -15.74 -8.53 -31.04
N VAL A 28 -14.55 -8.59 -31.64
CA VAL A 28 -13.34 -9.05 -30.96
C VAL A 28 -12.93 -7.92 -30.04
N ALA A 29 -13.21 -8.08 -28.75
CA ALA A 29 -12.56 -7.27 -27.73
C ALA A 29 -11.07 -7.64 -27.77
N SER A 30 -10.26 -6.76 -28.38
CA SER A 30 -8.81 -6.76 -28.25
C SER A 30 -8.51 -6.47 -26.77
N SER A 31 -8.35 -7.53 -26.00
CA SER A 31 -7.64 -7.45 -24.73
C SER A 31 -6.16 -7.43 -25.08
N ASN A 32 -5.60 -6.23 -25.19
CA ASN A 32 -4.16 -6.05 -25.12
C ASN A 32 -3.75 -6.33 -23.67
N HIS A 33 -3.70 -7.62 -23.33
CA HIS A 33 -2.94 -8.06 -22.19
C HIS A 33 -1.49 -7.93 -22.61
N GLU A 34 -0.86 -6.79 -22.29
CA GLU A 34 0.60 -6.70 -22.40
C GLU A 34 1.17 -7.84 -21.56
N THR A 35 1.75 -8.81 -22.26
CA THR A 35 2.56 -9.85 -21.65
C THR A 35 3.71 -9.14 -20.96
N ILE A 36 3.64 -9.04 -19.64
CA ILE A 36 4.78 -8.68 -18.82
C ILE A 36 5.87 -9.69 -19.17
N SER A 37 6.93 -9.22 -19.83
CA SER A 37 8.09 -10.05 -20.15
C SER A 37 8.56 -10.76 -18.87
N PRO A 38 8.85 -12.06 -18.94
CA PRO A 38 9.36 -12.78 -17.76
C PRO A 38 10.61 -12.07 -17.27
N LEU A 39 10.64 -11.79 -15.96
CA LEU A 39 11.82 -11.28 -15.26
C LEU A 39 13.04 -12.11 -15.70
N PRO A 40 14.16 -11.47 -16.09
CA PRO A 40 15.34 -12.19 -16.55
C PRO A 40 15.80 -13.21 -15.50
N ALA A 41 16.17 -14.38 -16.01
CA ALA A 41 16.53 -15.55 -15.24
C ALA A 41 17.72 -15.26 -14.31
N THR A 42 17.51 -15.58 -13.02
CA THR A 42 18.47 -15.58 -11.90
C THR A 42 19.20 -14.26 -11.64
N PRO A 43 18.95 -13.58 -10.50
CA PRO A 43 19.73 -12.40 -10.14
C PRO A 43 21.21 -12.78 -10.02
N LYS A 44 22.09 -12.01 -10.68
CA LYS A 44 23.54 -12.10 -10.51
C LYS A 44 23.83 -12.05 -9.01
N LYS A 45 24.52 -13.07 -8.48
CA LYS A 45 24.96 -13.07 -7.08
C LYS A 45 25.85 -11.84 -6.88
N ALA A 46 25.52 -11.01 -5.90
CA ALA A 46 26.30 -9.82 -5.60
C ALA A 46 27.70 -10.23 -5.14
N GLU A 47 28.74 -9.69 -5.77
CA GLU A 47 30.12 -9.89 -5.35
C GLU A 47 30.51 -8.88 -4.26
N PRO A 48 31.43 -9.22 -3.34
CA PRO A 48 31.92 -8.27 -2.34
C PRO A 48 32.56 -7.05 -3.02
N GLY A 49 31.89 -5.89 -2.95
CA GLY A 49 32.33 -4.65 -3.58
C GLY A 49 31.38 -4.09 -4.64
N ASP A 50 30.42 -4.88 -5.14
CA ASP A 50 29.36 -4.36 -6.01
C ASP A 50 28.43 -3.46 -5.17
N THR A 51 28.32 -2.19 -5.57
CA THR A 51 27.32 -1.30 -4.96
C THR A 51 25.94 -1.70 -5.49
N LEU A 52 25.15 -2.36 -4.65
CA LEU A 52 23.74 -2.72 -4.91
C LEU A 52 22.85 -1.47 -4.87
N LYS A 53 23.10 -0.50 -5.76
CA LYS A 53 22.32 0.74 -5.85
C LYS A 53 21.75 0.92 -7.27
N PRO A 54 20.49 1.35 -7.39
CA PRO A 54 19.56 1.67 -6.31
C PRO A 54 19.01 0.43 -5.59
N VAL A 55 18.63 0.57 -4.32
CA VAL A 55 17.92 -0.44 -3.54
C VAL A 55 16.79 0.22 -2.77
N VAL A 56 15.67 -0.49 -2.61
CA VAL A 56 14.54 -0.08 -1.78
C VAL A 56 14.11 -1.26 -0.93
N LEU A 57 13.77 -0.99 0.33
CA LEU A 57 13.21 -1.95 1.27
C LEU A 57 11.98 -1.35 1.91
N SER A 58 11.02 -2.19 2.25
CA SER A 58 9.79 -1.85 2.97
C SER A 58 9.40 -3.01 3.87
N THR A 59 8.52 -2.74 4.81
CA THR A 59 8.04 -3.70 5.81
C THR A 59 6.86 -4.52 5.29
N TRP A 60 6.70 -5.73 5.84
CA TRP A 60 5.57 -6.63 5.59
C TRP A 60 5.45 -7.14 4.14
N ASP A 61 4.37 -7.86 3.86
CA ASP A 61 4.12 -8.53 2.59
C ASP A 61 3.62 -7.57 1.50
N TYR A 62 2.77 -6.61 1.86
CA TYR A 62 2.34 -5.53 0.95
C TYR A 62 3.50 -4.64 0.49
N GLY A 63 4.61 -4.65 1.22
CA GLY A 63 5.86 -4.00 0.84
C GLY A 63 6.41 -4.40 -0.54
N LEU A 64 6.06 -5.58 -1.06
CA LEU A 64 6.41 -5.95 -2.44
C LEU A 64 5.78 -5.03 -3.49
N ARG A 65 4.51 -4.63 -3.28
CA ARG A 65 3.81 -3.69 -4.19
C ARG A 65 4.35 -2.27 -4.00
N THR A 66 4.54 -1.84 -2.76
CA THR A 66 5.20 -0.57 -2.39
C THR A 66 6.55 -0.43 -3.06
N ASN A 67 7.39 -1.48 -3.01
CA ASN A 67 8.71 -1.48 -3.63
C ASN A 67 8.63 -1.41 -5.15
N ALA A 68 7.65 -2.07 -5.78
CA ALA A 68 7.45 -1.99 -7.22
C ALA A 68 7.11 -0.55 -7.67
N GLU A 69 6.32 0.18 -6.89
CA GLU A 69 6.01 1.59 -7.17
C GLU A 69 7.25 2.48 -7.01
N ALA A 70 7.95 2.35 -5.88
CA ALA A 70 9.19 3.08 -5.62
C ALA A 70 10.26 2.79 -6.69
N TRP A 71 10.32 1.55 -7.18
CA TRP A 71 11.28 1.14 -8.21
C TRP A 71 11.10 1.87 -9.53
N LYS A 72 9.87 2.25 -9.91
CA LYS A 72 9.63 3.05 -11.13
C LYS A 72 10.44 4.35 -11.13
N ILE A 73 10.52 5.01 -9.97
CA ILE A 73 11.27 6.26 -9.79
C ILE A 73 12.78 5.98 -9.72
N LEU A 74 13.19 4.97 -8.95
CA LEU A 74 14.61 4.63 -8.81
C LEU A 74 15.23 4.14 -10.12
N GLN A 75 14.50 3.34 -10.91
CA GLN A 75 14.93 2.88 -12.23
C GLN A 75 15.11 4.05 -13.21
N ALA A 76 14.30 5.10 -13.07
CA ALA A 76 14.42 6.34 -13.83
C ALA A 76 15.49 7.30 -13.27
N GLN A 77 16.33 6.86 -12.32
CA GLN A 77 17.35 7.67 -11.64
C GLN A 77 16.77 8.89 -10.88
N GLY A 78 15.51 8.79 -10.43
CA GLY A 78 14.87 9.79 -9.58
C GLY A 78 15.42 9.80 -8.14
N LEU A 79 14.93 10.74 -7.32
CA LEU A 79 15.38 10.88 -5.94
C LEU A 79 14.82 9.74 -5.06
N ALA A 80 15.65 9.28 -4.11
CA ALA A 80 15.23 8.26 -3.15
C ALA A 80 14.01 8.71 -2.31
N LEU A 81 13.95 10.00 -1.94
CA LEU A 81 12.81 10.57 -1.21
C LEU A 81 11.52 10.49 -2.03
N ASP A 82 11.57 10.81 -3.33
CA ASP A 82 10.41 10.71 -4.22
C ASP A 82 9.94 9.25 -4.33
N ALA A 83 10.89 8.32 -4.44
CA ALA A 83 10.61 6.89 -4.53
C ALA A 83 9.88 6.34 -3.30
N VAL A 84 10.36 6.65 -2.10
CA VAL A 84 9.74 6.13 -0.86
C VAL A 84 8.38 6.78 -0.59
N ILE A 85 8.18 8.05 -0.95
CA ILE A 85 6.89 8.73 -0.81
C ILE A 85 5.86 8.15 -1.78
N ALA A 86 6.23 7.90 -3.04
CA ALA A 86 5.34 7.26 -4.00
C ALA A 86 4.95 5.83 -3.58
N GLY A 87 5.91 5.06 -3.03
CA GLY A 87 5.63 3.75 -2.45
C GLY A 87 4.66 3.84 -1.28
N ALA A 88 4.87 4.78 -0.35
CA ALA A 88 3.97 5.00 0.78
C ALA A 88 2.57 5.42 0.32
N GLU A 89 2.44 6.32 -0.66
CA GLU A 89 1.16 6.77 -1.21
C GLU A 89 0.33 5.61 -1.79
N LEU A 90 0.98 4.63 -2.44
CA LEU A 90 0.29 3.41 -2.88
C LEU A 90 -0.35 2.67 -1.70
N SER A 91 0.38 2.49 -0.60
CA SER A 91 -0.12 1.80 0.60
C SER A 91 -1.16 2.63 1.36
N GLU A 92 -1.00 3.95 1.41
CA GLU A 92 -1.93 4.89 2.04
C GLU A 92 -3.29 4.97 1.32
N LEU A 93 -3.33 4.68 0.02
CA LEU A 93 -4.55 4.73 -0.80
C LEU A 93 -5.18 3.37 -1.04
N ASP A 94 -4.56 2.28 -0.58
CA ASP A 94 -5.10 0.92 -0.68
C ASP A 94 -6.15 0.68 0.42
N ALA A 95 -7.42 0.87 0.09
CA ALA A 95 -8.54 0.72 1.03
C ALA A 95 -8.69 -0.70 1.61
N ASP A 96 -8.06 -1.71 0.99
CA ASP A 96 -8.03 -3.08 1.49
C ASP A 96 -6.91 -3.28 2.54
N ASN A 97 -6.00 -2.32 2.70
CA ASN A 97 -4.96 -2.30 3.72
C ASN A 97 -5.44 -1.55 4.98
N GLN A 98 -5.92 -2.30 5.97
CA GLN A 98 -6.48 -1.73 7.20
C GLN A 98 -5.45 -1.18 8.20
N TYR A 99 -4.18 -1.10 7.82
CA TYR A 99 -3.08 -0.64 8.68
C TYR A 99 -2.43 0.67 8.24
N VAL A 100 -2.72 1.16 7.03
CA VAL A 100 -2.06 2.35 6.47
C VAL A 100 -3.09 3.20 5.71
N GLY A 101 -3.27 4.45 6.14
CA GLY A 101 -4.06 5.43 5.39
C GLY A 101 -5.56 5.11 5.31
N LEU A 102 -6.10 5.14 4.09
CA LEU A 102 -7.50 4.90 3.78
C LEU A 102 -7.92 3.48 4.17
N GLY A 103 -9.01 3.35 4.91
CA GLY A 103 -9.46 2.05 5.42
C GLY A 103 -8.72 1.58 6.66
N GLY A 104 -7.77 2.37 7.18
CA GLY A 104 -7.13 2.12 8.47
C GLY A 104 -8.15 1.86 9.59
N PHE A 105 -7.84 0.94 10.49
CA PHE A 105 -8.65 0.76 11.69
C PHE A 105 -8.67 2.05 12.52
N PRO A 106 -9.85 2.48 13.00
CA PRO A 106 -9.94 3.69 13.82
C PRO A 106 -9.39 3.46 15.23
N ASP A 107 -9.21 4.57 15.96
CA ASP A 107 -9.10 4.54 17.40
C ASP A 107 -10.38 4.04 18.08
N ARG A 108 -10.35 3.91 19.41
CA ARG A 108 -11.48 3.43 20.20
C ARG A 108 -12.75 4.28 20.02
N ASP A 109 -12.58 5.55 19.68
CA ASP A 109 -13.66 6.53 19.52
C ASP A 109 -14.17 6.60 18.07
N GLY A 110 -13.67 5.72 17.19
CA GLY A 110 -14.09 5.60 15.80
C GLY A 110 -13.41 6.57 14.85
N ARG A 111 -12.31 7.20 15.26
CA ARG A 111 -11.58 8.19 14.45
C ARG A 111 -10.35 7.55 13.81
N VAL A 112 -10.22 7.70 12.50
CA VAL A 112 -9.01 7.25 11.79
C VAL A 112 -8.00 8.39 11.80
N THR A 113 -7.00 8.25 12.67
CA THR A 113 -5.88 9.19 12.80
C THR A 113 -4.61 8.58 12.23
N LEU A 114 -3.92 9.33 11.38
CA LEU A 114 -2.71 8.88 10.68
C LEU A 114 -1.47 9.59 11.22
N ASP A 115 -0.38 8.84 11.28
CA ASP A 115 0.95 9.32 11.64
C ASP A 115 1.92 9.02 10.50
N ALA A 116 2.75 10.01 10.13
CA ALA A 116 3.79 9.82 9.13
C ALA A 116 5.00 10.72 9.40
N SER A 117 6.17 10.26 8.99
CA SER A 117 7.40 11.04 9.01
C SER A 117 8.28 10.70 7.82
N VAL A 118 8.99 11.69 7.29
CA VAL A 118 9.96 11.54 6.20
C VAL A 118 11.29 12.15 6.58
N MET A 119 12.37 11.60 6.02
CA MET A 119 13.72 12.13 6.17
C MET A 119 14.49 11.96 4.86
N ASP A 120 15.29 12.96 4.50
CA ASP A 120 16.15 12.91 3.31
C ASP A 120 17.63 12.65 3.65
N HIS A 121 18.45 12.57 2.60
CA HIS A 121 19.90 12.34 2.69
C HIS A 121 20.72 13.48 3.34
N ARG A 122 20.09 14.61 3.68
CA ARG A 122 20.73 15.80 4.26
C ARG A 122 20.21 16.12 5.66
N TYR A 123 19.55 15.15 6.31
CA TYR A 123 18.92 15.32 7.61
C TYR A 123 17.74 16.30 7.62
N ASN A 124 17.18 16.66 6.46
CA ASN A 124 15.90 17.34 6.43
C ASN A 124 14.82 16.34 6.83
N MET A 125 13.88 16.78 7.65
CA MET A 125 12.85 15.94 8.25
C MET A 125 11.53 16.68 8.38
N GLY A 126 10.43 15.94 8.26
CA GLY A 126 9.08 16.44 8.46
C GLY A 126 8.16 15.33 8.93
N SER A 127 7.14 15.69 9.71
CA SER A 127 6.24 14.73 10.33
C SER A 127 4.86 15.32 10.57
N VAL A 128 3.86 14.45 10.53
CA VAL A 128 2.50 14.70 10.98
C VAL A 128 2.06 13.58 11.91
N ALA A 129 1.28 13.90 12.93
CA ALA A 129 0.69 12.91 13.83
C ALA A 129 -0.74 13.28 14.23
N GLY A 130 -1.58 12.28 14.52
CA GLY A 130 -2.99 12.50 14.83
C GLY A 130 -3.76 13.12 13.65
N LEU A 131 -3.32 12.91 12.40
CA LEU A 131 -3.90 13.54 11.23
C LEU A 131 -5.18 12.83 10.81
N GLU A 132 -6.32 13.52 10.84
CA GLU A 132 -7.60 12.99 10.37
C GLU A 132 -7.93 13.46 8.95
N ASN A 133 -8.77 12.68 8.25
CA ASN A 133 -9.40 13.04 6.97
C ASN A 133 -8.45 13.33 5.79
N MET A 134 -7.21 12.86 5.85
CA MET A 134 -6.19 13.13 4.83
C MET A 134 -5.32 11.89 4.61
N PRO A 135 -5.57 11.08 3.55
CA PRO A 135 -4.93 9.77 3.42
C PRO A 135 -3.42 9.84 3.15
N ARG A 136 -2.98 10.90 2.46
CA ARG A 136 -1.58 11.04 2.02
C ARG A 136 -0.69 11.71 3.07
N ALA A 137 -0.54 11.06 4.21
CA ALA A 137 0.16 11.60 5.36
C ALA A 137 1.67 11.79 5.09
N ALA A 138 2.31 10.86 4.37
CA ALA A 138 3.73 10.96 4.00
C ALA A 138 4.03 12.17 3.08
N ALA A 139 3.14 12.44 2.11
CA ALA A 139 3.24 13.63 1.26
C ALA A 139 3.10 14.93 2.07
N LEU A 140 2.17 14.98 3.03
CA LEU A 140 2.03 16.14 3.92
C LEU A 140 3.25 16.31 4.83
N ALA A 141 3.81 15.23 5.38
CA ALA A 141 5.05 15.26 6.15
C ALA A 141 6.22 15.85 5.34
N ARG A 142 6.32 15.53 4.05
CA ARG A 142 7.27 16.19 3.14
C ARG A 142 7.01 17.69 2.99
N MET A 143 5.74 18.10 2.87
CA MET A 143 5.40 19.52 2.82
C MET A 143 5.77 20.25 4.11
N VAL A 144 5.66 19.60 5.28
CA VAL A 144 6.13 20.17 6.55
C VAL A 144 7.64 20.42 6.48
N MET A 145 8.41 19.43 6.01
CA MET A 145 9.86 19.51 5.82
C MET A 145 10.29 20.63 4.87
N GLU A 146 9.62 20.76 3.72
CA GLU A 146 10.08 21.63 2.62
C GLU A 146 9.55 23.07 2.69
N ARG A 147 8.41 23.29 3.35
CA ARG A 147 7.66 24.56 3.24
C ARG A 147 7.38 25.23 4.57
N THR A 148 7.84 24.67 5.69
CA THR A 148 7.69 25.28 7.01
C THR A 148 9.03 25.34 7.74
N PRO A 149 9.19 26.23 8.73
CA PRO A 149 10.35 26.21 9.63
C PRO A 149 10.22 25.13 10.72
N HIS A 150 9.17 24.29 10.69
CA HIS A 150 8.89 23.28 11.70
C HIS A 150 9.17 21.87 11.17
N THR A 151 9.37 20.93 12.09
CA THR A 151 9.60 19.52 11.75
C THR A 151 8.38 18.65 12.00
N MET A 152 7.45 19.05 12.86
CA MET A 152 6.29 18.24 13.23
C MET A 152 5.04 19.11 13.43
N LEU A 153 3.93 18.70 12.83
CA LEU A 153 2.60 19.25 13.07
C LEU A 153 1.68 18.14 13.57
N VAL A 154 0.69 18.46 14.41
CA VAL A 154 -0.19 17.44 15.00
C VAL A 154 -1.66 17.85 14.96
N GLY A 155 -2.55 16.86 14.88
CA GLY A 155 -4.00 17.03 14.99
C GLY A 155 -4.57 18.06 14.01
N ASP A 156 -5.45 18.91 14.53
CA ASP A 156 -6.11 19.97 13.76
C ASP A 156 -5.14 20.92 13.06
N GLY A 157 -3.97 21.20 13.66
CA GLY A 157 -2.95 22.06 13.04
C GLY A 157 -2.34 21.43 11.79
N ALA A 158 -2.14 20.11 11.79
CA ALA A 158 -1.69 19.38 10.62
C ALA A 158 -2.77 19.37 9.52
N LEU A 159 -4.04 19.17 9.89
CA LEU A 159 -5.16 19.19 8.93
C LEU A 159 -5.39 20.57 8.33
N GLN A 160 -5.29 21.64 9.13
CA GLN A 160 -5.36 23.01 8.62
C GLN A 160 -4.26 23.25 7.60
N TYR A 161 -3.01 22.90 7.94
CA TYR A 161 -1.89 23.04 7.03
C TYR A 161 -2.09 22.24 5.73
N ALA A 162 -2.64 21.02 5.80
CA ALA A 162 -2.97 20.23 4.62
C ALA A 162 -3.91 20.98 3.66
N LYS A 163 -4.96 21.59 4.20
CA LYS A 163 -5.92 22.38 3.42
C LYS A 163 -5.27 23.60 2.79
N GLU A 164 -4.39 24.29 3.53
CA GLU A 164 -3.63 25.45 3.02
C GLU A 164 -2.67 25.06 1.88
N GLN A 165 -2.13 23.83 1.90
CA GLN A 165 -1.32 23.29 0.80
C GLN A 165 -2.16 22.75 -0.37
N GLY A 166 -3.50 22.85 -0.30
CA GLY A 166 -4.41 22.45 -1.39
C GLY A 166 -4.74 20.96 -1.42
N PHE A 167 -4.53 20.22 -0.32
CA PHE A 167 -4.95 18.84 -0.24
C PHE A 167 -6.47 18.72 -0.04
N GLU A 168 -7.06 17.76 -0.74
CA GLU A 168 -8.46 17.39 -0.57
C GLU A 168 -8.62 16.48 0.65
N THR A 169 -9.63 16.77 1.47
CA THR A 169 -9.99 15.93 2.61
C THR A 169 -11.00 14.87 2.20
N MET A 170 -10.90 13.68 2.78
CA MET A 170 -11.88 12.62 2.59
C MET A 170 -12.10 11.82 3.87
N ASN A 171 -13.25 11.15 3.98
CA ASN A 171 -13.47 10.21 5.06
C ASN A 171 -12.58 8.97 4.86
N LEU A 172 -11.74 8.69 5.85
CA LEU A 172 -10.82 7.55 5.84
C LEU A 172 -11.46 6.26 6.35
N LEU A 173 -12.53 6.36 7.14
CA LEU A 173 -13.21 5.21 7.72
C LEU A 173 -14.11 4.55 6.66
N THR A 174 -13.65 3.44 6.11
CA THR A 174 -14.42 2.64 5.16
C THR A 174 -15.52 1.85 5.87
N PRO A 175 -16.60 1.45 5.16
CA PRO A 175 -17.66 0.63 5.77
C PRO A 175 -17.16 -0.68 6.38
N ALA A 176 -16.13 -1.29 5.80
CA ALA A 176 -15.52 -2.52 6.32
C ALA A 176 -14.83 -2.28 7.67
N SER A 177 -14.04 -1.21 7.77
CA SER A 177 -13.34 -0.86 9.01
C SER A 177 -14.30 -0.32 10.09
N GLU A 178 -15.37 0.37 9.69
CA GLU A 178 -16.46 0.75 10.61
C GLU A 178 -17.16 -0.48 11.19
N ALA A 179 -17.49 -1.47 10.35
CA ALA A 179 -18.13 -2.70 10.80
C ALA A 179 -17.23 -3.47 11.80
N ALA A 180 -15.93 -3.57 11.50
CA ALA A 180 -14.95 -4.20 12.38
C ALA A 180 -14.84 -3.47 13.73
N TRP A 181 -14.81 -2.13 13.71
CA TRP A 181 -14.80 -1.31 14.93
C TRP A 181 -16.07 -1.51 15.77
N ARG A 182 -17.25 -1.53 15.13
CA ARG A 182 -18.53 -1.79 15.82
C ARG A 182 -18.58 -3.17 16.45
N GLN A 183 -18.03 -4.19 15.79
CA GLN A 183 -17.91 -5.52 16.37
C GLN A 183 -16.97 -5.53 17.57
N TRP A 184 -15.84 -4.82 17.48
CA TRP A 184 -14.91 -4.69 18.60
C TRP A 184 -15.56 -4.02 19.82
N LEU A 185 -16.44 -3.02 19.61
CA LEU A 185 -17.16 -2.34 20.68
C LEU A 185 -18.06 -3.27 21.52
N GLU A 186 -18.51 -4.40 20.97
CA GLU A 186 -19.34 -5.36 21.73
C GLU A 186 -18.56 -6.05 22.85
N ALA A 187 -17.24 -6.26 22.66
CA ALA A 187 -16.36 -6.86 23.66
C ALA A 187 -15.61 -5.80 24.48
N SER A 188 -15.11 -4.74 23.83
CA SER A 188 -14.44 -3.55 24.40
C SER A 188 -13.38 -3.79 25.50
N ASP A 189 -12.76 -4.96 25.59
CA ASP A 189 -11.69 -5.22 26.57
C ASP A 189 -10.34 -4.72 26.02
N TYR A 190 -10.16 -3.39 26.03
CA TYR A 190 -8.93 -2.75 25.58
C TYR A 190 -7.83 -2.87 26.65
N VAL A 191 -7.12 -4.00 26.62
CA VAL A 191 -5.91 -4.21 27.44
C VAL A 191 -4.69 -4.20 26.50
N PRO A 192 -4.14 -3.03 26.15
CA PRO A 192 -2.98 -2.96 25.27
C PRO A 192 -1.78 -3.63 25.96
N GLY A 193 -1.27 -4.69 25.33
CA GLY A 193 0.00 -5.32 25.71
C GLY A 193 1.18 -4.55 25.12
N VAL A 194 2.22 -4.32 25.92
CA VAL A 194 3.49 -3.76 25.42
C VAL A 194 4.09 -4.74 24.41
N ASN A 195 4.41 -4.27 23.20
CA ASN A 195 5.06 -5.05 22.14
C ASN A 195 4.31 -6.35 21.79
N ILE A 196 2.99 -6.27 21.61
CA ILE A 196 2.14 -7.42 21.24
C ILE A 196 2.68 -8.22 20.04
N GLU A 197 3.39 -7.56 19.11
CA GLU A 197 4.03 -8.19 17.94
C GLU A 197 5.10 -9.24 18.30
N ASN A 198 5.67 -9.17 19.51
CA ASN A 198 6.63 -10.15 20.04
C ASN A 198 5.98 -11.16 21.00
N SER A 199 4.65 -11.12 21.16
CA SER A 199 3.95 -12.08 22.01
C SER A 199 3.94 -13.47 21.36
N PRO A 200 4.17 -14.55 22.13
CA PRO A 200 4.39 -15.90 21.62
C PRO A 200 3.17 -16.53 20.94
#